data_AF-A0A356B9H3-F1
#
_entry.id   AF-A0A356B9H3-F1
#
_cell.length_a   1.000
_cell.length_b   1.000
_cell.length_c   1.000
_cell.angle_alpha   90.00
_cell.angle_beta   90.00
_cell.angle_gamma   90.00
#
_symmetry.space_group_name_H-M   'P 1'
#
loop_
_entity.id
_entity.type
_entity.pdbx_description
1 polymer ?
#
loop_
_entity_poly.entity_id
_entity_poly.type
_entity_poly.pdbx_seq_one_letter_code
_entity_poly.pdbx_strand_id
1 'polypeptide(L)'
;MWILTVDGGGSKTLARLTNQATGQSWQQQAGPASLTNDFSLALSNINLLSNSLCQQAGISSKQAIAVMGLAGAGNPQQHLQASQQLAKHYAGFLLTTDAKTSLYGANLGQPVLVVALGTGSVAMRLLADGTERQVGGWGFNIGDEGGGAWLGKQAVRELLWQVD
;
A
#
# COMPACT_ATOMS: atom_id res chain seq x y z
N MET A 1 6.57 18.86 -12.21
CA MET A 1 6.69 17.38 -12.18
C MET A 1 5.38 16.79 -11.69
N TRP A 2 4.93 15.68 -12.28
CA TRP A 2 3.72 14.98 -11.84
C TRP A 2 4.09 13.75 -11.00
N ILE A 3 3.47 13.61 -9.83
CA ILE A 3 3.67 12.45 -8.95
C ILE A 3 2.32 11.77 -8.76
N LEU A 4 2.25 10.49 -9.13
CA LEU A 4 1.14 9.61 -8.83
C LEU A 4 1.51 8.73 -7.64
N THR A 5 0.85 8.89 -6.51
CA THR A 5 1.01 8.02 -5.34
C THR A 5 -0.15 7.07 -5.21
N VAL A 6 0.11 5.80 -4.92
CA VAL A 6 -0.91 4.79 -4.64
C VAL A 6 -0.61 4.10 -3.31
N ASP A 7 -1.60 4.01 -2.45
CA ASP A 7 -1.59 3.26 -1.19
C ASP A 7 -2.68 2.18 -1.24
N GLY A 8 -2.28 0.93 -1.36
CA GLY A 8 -3.17 -0.20 -1.65
C GLY A 8 -3.08 -1.28 -0.58
N GLY A 9 -4.19 -1.54 0.11
CA GLY A 9 -4.27 -2.55 1.16
C GLY A 9 -5.27 -3.66 0.88
N GLY A 10 -5.56 -4.45 1.90
CA GLY A 10 -6.51 -5.58 1.83
C GLY A 10 -7.98 -5.19 1.65
N SER A 11 -8.37 -3.95 1.93
CA SER A 11 -9.78 -3.51 1.86
C SER A 11 -10.04 -2.36 0.89
N LYS A 12 -9.08 -1.45 0.72
CA LYS A 12 -9.23 -0.24 -0.10
C LYS A 12 -7.91 0.14 -0.73
N THR A 13 -8.00 0.96 -1.77
CA THR A 13 -6.85 1.60 -2.43
C THR A 13 -7.13 3.08 -2.57
N LEU A 14 -6.14 3.91 -2.21
CA LEU A 14 -6.17 5.35 -2.36
C LEU A 14 -5.10 5.76 -3.37
N ALA A 15 -5.48 6.53 -4.39
CA ALA A 15 -4.54 7.11 -5.33
C ALA A 15 -4.65 8.62 -5.35
N ARG A 16 -3.49 9.31 -5.46
CA ARG A 16 -3.41 10.76 -5.58
C ARG A 16 -2.41 11.14 -6.67
N LEU A 17 -2.84 12.01 -7.58
CA LEU A 17 -1.98 12.62 -8.58
C LEU A 17 -1.74 14.08 -8.18
N THR A 18 -0.49 14.51 -8.13
CA THR A 18 -0.10 15.87 -7.73
C THR A 18 0.85 16.49 -8.75
N ASN A 19 0.58 17.72 -9.16
CA ASN A 19 1.54 18.56 -9.87
C ASN A 19 2.38 19.33 -8.85
N GLN A 20 3.66 19.01 -8.73
CA GLN A 20 4.55 19.67 -7.78
C GLN A 20 4.78 21.15 -8.05
N ALA A 21 4.69 21.60 -9.31
CA ALA A 21 4.96 23.00 -9.65
C ALA A 21 3.78 23.90 -9.28
N THR A 22 2.55 23.42 -9.45
CA THR A 22 1.34 24.21 -9.21
C THR A 22 0.64 23.86 -7.89
N GLY A 23 1.00 22.75 -7.25
CA GLY A 23 0.33 22.22 -6.07
C GLY A 23 -1.04 21.58 -6.34
N GLN A 24 -1.51 21.56 -7.59
CA GLN A 24 -2.80 20.95 -7.93
C GLN A 24 -2.78 19.45 -7.70
N SER A 25 -3.87 18.92 -7.12
CA SER A 25 -3.98 17.49 -6.83
C SER A 25 -5.38 16.93 -7.07
N TRP A 26 -5.42 15.68 -7.50
CA TRP A 26 -6.63 14.87 -7.66
C TRP A 26 -6.48 13.60 -6.83
N GLN A 27 -7.56 13.14 -6.23
CA GLN A 27 -7.56 11.94 -5.40
C GLN A 27 -8.79 11.10 -5.68
N GLN A 28 -8.61 9.78 -5.72
CA GLN A 28 -9.68 8.81 -5.87
C GLN A 28 -9.41 7.58 -5.02
N GLN A 29 -10.47 6.82 -4.75
CA GLN A 29 -10.40 5.53 -4.05
C GLN A 29 -11.07 4.44 -4.87
N ALA A 30 -10.60 3.21 -4.71
CA ALA A 30 -11.20 2.01 -5.28
C ALA A 30 -11.19 0.86 -4.25
N GLY A 31 -11.56 -0.34 -4.71
CA GLY A 31 -11.48 -1.57 -3.93
C GLY A 31 -10.03 -1.95 -3.56
N PRO A 32 -9.83 -3.18 -3.04
CA PRO A 32 -8.54 -3.62 -2.51
C PRO A 32 -7.47 -3.74 -3.61
N ALA A 33 -6.21 -3.60 -3.20
CA ALA A 33 -5.05 -3.81 -4.08
C ALA A 33 -3.90 -4.56 -3.40
N SER A 34 -4.23 -5.47 -2.48
CA SER A 34 -3.26 -6.43 -1.95
C SER A 34 -2.83 -7.41 -3.03
N LEU A 35 -1.52 -7.48 -3.29
CA LEU A 35 -0.94 -8.38 -4.29
C LEU A 35 -1.06 -9.86 -3.89
N THR A 36 -1.20 -10.15 -2.60
CA THR A 36 -1.34 -11.51 -2.06
C THR A 36 -2.77 -12.01 -1.99
N ASN A 37 -3.76 -11.11 -1.94
CA ASN A 37 -5.18 -11.51 -1.86
C ASN A 37 -5.73 -11.83 -3.25
N ASP A 38 -5.59 -10.88 -4.18
CA ASP A 38 -6.02 -11.03 -5.57
C ASP A 38 -5.16 -10.11 -6.45
N PHE A 39 -4.13 -10.70 -7.06
CA PHE A 39 -3.15 -9.99 -7.88
C PHE A 39 -3.80 -9.29 -9.09
N SER A 40 -4.72 -9.96 -9.77
CA SER A 40 -5.36 -9.45 -10.98
C SER A 40 -6.29 -8.29 -10.65
N LEU A 41 -7.09 -8.43 -9.59
CA LEU A 41 -7.96 -7.36 -9.11
C LEU A 41 -7.14 -6.15 -8.64
N ALA A 42 -6.02 -6.37 -7.94
CA ALA A 42 -5.14 -5.30 -7.49
C ALA A 42 -4.63 -4.46 -8.65
N LEU A 43 -4.09 -5.09 -9.70
CA LEU A 43 -3.60 -4.37 -10.88
C LEU A 43 -4.74 -3.67 -11.64
N SER A 44 -5.92 -4.29 -11.73
CA SER A 44 -7.11 -3.69 -12.33
C SER A 44 -7.50 -2.39 -11.61
N ASN A 45 -7.61 -2.42 -10.28
CA ASN A 45 -7.95 -1.25 -9.46
C ASN A 45 -6.90 -0.14 -9.58
N ILE A 46 -5.61 -0.49 -9.56
CA ILE A 46 -4.51 0.48 -9.74
C ILE A 46 -4.59 1.15 -11.11
N ASN A 47 -4.78 0.37 -12.18
CA ASN A 47 -4.86 0.90 -13.54
C ASN A 47 -6.08 1.81 -13.72
N LEU A 48 -7.23 1.41 -13.18
CA LEU A 48 -8.45 2.23 -13.21
C LEU A 48 -8.23 3.59 -12.54
N LEU A 49 -7.69 3.60 -11.31
CA LEU A 49 -7.40 4.83 -10.58
C LEU A 49 -6.38 5.71 -11.30
N SER A 50 -5.29 5.10 -11.77
CA SER A 50 -4.19 5.82 -12.43
C SER A 50 -4.67 6.49 -13.71
N ASN A 51 -5.42 5.77 -14.55
CA ASN A 51 -5.96 6.29 -15.80
C ASN A 51 -7.00 7.39 -15.55
N SER A 52 -7.91 7.19 -14.59
CA SER A 52 -8.93 8.19 -14.28
C SER A 52 -8.33 9.49 -13.76
N LEU A 53 -7.34 9.41 -12.85
CA LEU A 53 -6.65 10.59 -12.34
C LEU A 53 -5.87 11.34 -13.43
N CYS A 54 -5.15 10.61 -14.30
CA CYS A 54 -4.43 11.22 -15.41
C CYS A 54 -5.40 11.90 -16.40
N GLN A 55 -6.54 11.28 -16.69
CA GLN A 55 -7.58 11.84 -17.53
C GLN A 55 -8.16 13.12 -16.91
N GLN A 56 -8.46 13.13 -15.61
CA GLN A 56 -8.97 14.33 -14.90
C GLN A 56 -7.96 15.49 -14.91
N ALA A 57 -6.67 15.18 -14.82
CA ALA A 57 -5.60 16.17 -14.86
C ALA A 57 -5.21 16.58 -16.30
N GLY A 58 -5.77 15.93 -17.33
CA GLY A 58 -5.44 16.21 -18.73
C GLY A 58 -4.01 15.85 -19.13
N ILE A 59 -3.42 14.83 -18.50
CA ILE A 59 -2.05 14.38 -18.78
C ILE A 59 -2.01 12.91 -19.20
N SER A 60 -0.94 12.52 -19.89
CA SER A 60 -0.58 11.12 -20.05
C SER A 60 0.08 10.59 -18.78
N SER A 61 -0.19 9.34 -18.41
CA SER A 61 0.51 8.64 -17.31
C SER A 61 2.02 8.56 -17.53
N LYS A 62 2.48 8.62 -18.80
CA LYS A 62 3.89 8.74 -19.18
C LYS A 62 4.56 10.04 -18.75
N GLN A 63 3.81 11.02 -18.25
CA GLN A 63 4.35 12.27 -17.70
C GLN A 63 4.50 12.23 -16.17
N ALA A 64 4.00 11.17 -15.52
CA ALA A 64 4.01 11.02 -14.07
C ALA A 64 5.12 10.06 -13.61
N ILE A 65 5.73 10.37 -12.47
CA ILE A 65 6.48 9.41 -11.67
C ILE A 65 5.49 8.75 -10.70
N ALA A 66 5.40 7.44 -10.74
CA ALA A 66 4.51 6.67 -9.88
C ALA A 66 5.26 6.08 -8.68
N VAL A 67 4.70 6.25 -7.49
CA VAL A 67 5.16 5.64 -6.25
C VAL A 67 4.00 4.87 -5.63
N MET A 68 4.14 3.55 -5.48
CA MET A 68 3.06 2.68 -5.04
C MET A 68 3.49 1.90 -3.80
N GLY A 69 2.77 2.07 -2.70
CA GLY A 69 2.87 1.24 -1.50
C GLY A 69 1.73 0.24 -1.49
N LEU A 70 2.04 -1.05 -1.67
CA LEU A 70 1.03 -2.10 -1.77
C LEU A 70 1.27 -3.19 -0.72
N ALA A 71 0.19 -3.64 -0.08
CA ALA A 71 0.18 -4.87 0.69
C ALA A 71 0.60 -6.05 -0.20
N GLY A 72 1.46 -6.93 0.32
CA GLY A 72 2.00 -8.06 -0.44
C GLY A 72 3.22 -7.74 -1.31
N ALA A 73 3.60 -6.47 -1.49
CA ALA A 73 4.80 -6.11 -2.27
C ALA A 73 6.14 -6.52 -1.61
N GLY A 74 6.10 -7.05 -0.39
CA GLY A 74 7.25 -7.72 0.25
C GLY A 74 7.52 -9.13 -0.30
N ASN A 75 6.56 -9.73 -1.00
CA ASN A 75 6.77 -11.00 -1.72
C ASN A 75 7.58 -10.73 -3.01
N PRO A 76 8.79 -11.30 -3.17
CA PRO A 76 9.67 -10.96 -4.29
C PRO A 76 9.07 -11.28 -5.66
N GLN A 77 8.32 -12.38 -5.77
CA GLN A 77 7.71 -12.81 -7.03
C GLN A 77 6.60 -11.83 -7.43
N GLN A 78 5.70 -11.52 -6.51
CA GLN A 78 4.61 -10.56 -6.78
C GLN A 78 5.13 -9.16 -7.03
N HIS A 79 6.15 -8.73 -6.27
CA HIS A 79 6.84 -7.47 -6.48
C HIS A 79 7.37 -7.36 -7.91
N LEU A 80 8.10 -8.38 -8.38
CA LEU A 80 8.69 -8.39 -9.72
C LEU A 80 7.60 -8.37 -10.80
N GLN A 81 6.57 -9.23 -10.66
CA GLN A 81 5.47 -9.31 -11.62
C GLN A 81 4.68 -7.99 -11.69
N ALA A 82 4.33 -7.40 -10.55
CA ALA A 82 3.61 -6.12 -10.50
C ALA A 82 4.46 -5.00 -11.08
N SER A 83 5.75 -4.95 -10.75
CA SER A 83 6.68 -3.94 -11.29
C SER A 83 6.80 -4.02 -12.81
N GLN A 84 6.95 -5.23 -13.38
CA GLN A 84 7.01 -5.42 -14.83
C GLN A 84 5.72 -4.96 -15.53
N GLN A 85 4.56 -5.23 -14.94
CA GLN A 85 3.28 -4.84 -15.52
C GLN A 85 2.99 -3.34 -15.38
N LEU A 86 3.37 -2.71 -14.28
CA LEU A 86 3.03 -1.32 -13.98
C LEU A 86 4.08 -0.31 -14.48
N ALA A 87 5.38 -0.60 -14.34
CA ALA A 87 6.45 0.37 -14.60
C ALA A 87 6.42 0.92 -16.04
N LYS A 88 6.02 0.08 -17.00
CA LYS A 88 5.92 0.46 -18.43
C LYS A 88 4.90 1.56 -18.71
N HIS A 89 4.06 1.98 -17.75
CA HIS A 89 3.04 3.01 -17.95
C HIS A 89 3.50 4.42 -17.55
N TYR A 90 4.62 4.56 -16.84
CA TYR A 90 5.03 5.82 -16.19
C TYR A 90 6.40 6.32 -16.67
N ALA A 91 6.73 7.58 -16.39
CA ALA A 91 8.07 8.14 -16.65
C ALA A 91 9.11 7.66 -15.63
N GLY A 92 8.66 7.37 -14.41
CA GLY A 92 9.45 6.75 -13.36
C GLY A 92 8.52 5.92 -12.48
N PHE A 93 9.04 4.88 -11.85
CA PHE A 93 8.23 3.95 -11.08
C PHE A 93 8.99 3.42 -9.87
N LEU A 94 8.34 3.45 -8.72
CA LEU A 94 8.79 2.82 -7.48
C LEU A 94 7.62 2.03 -6.89
N LEU A 95 7.78 0.71 -6.80
CA LEU A 95 6.90 -0.15 -6.01
C LEU A 95 7.58 -0.44 -4.67
N THR A 96 6.81 -0.36 -3.60
CA THR A 96 7.24 -0.67 -2.24
C THR A 96 6.07 -1.25 -1.44
N THR A 97 6.31 -1.63 -0.18
CA THR A 97 5.25 -2.05 0.73
C THR A 97 4.42 -0.85 1.22
N ASP A 98 3.14 -1.11 1.49
CA ASP A 98 2.21 -0.22 2.21
C ASP A 98 2.75 0.18 3.60
N ALA A 99 3.41 -0.75 4.28
CA ALA A 99 4.07 -0.49 5.56
C ALA A 99 5.17 0.58 5.42
N LYS A 100 5.98 0.52 4.36
CA LYS A 100 7.03 1.50 4.11
C LYS A 100 6.47 2.87 3.72
N THR A 101 5.45 2.96 2.87
CA THR A 101 4.81 4.25 2.59
C THR A 101 4.15 4.85 3.83
N SER A 102 3.55 4.02 4.68
CA SER A 102 3.00 4.45 5.98
C SER A 102 4.09 5.01 6.90
N LEU A 103 5.25 4.35 6.97
CA LEU A 103 6.40 4.79 7.76
C LEU A 103 6.87 6.19 7.35
N TYR A 104 7.10 6.40 6.06
CA TYR A 104 7.54 7.70 5.55
C TYR A 104 6.44 8.75 5.65
N GLY A 105 5.18 8.37 5.41
CA GLY A 105 4.03 9.28 5.48
C GLY A 105 3.74 9.78 6.90
N ALA A 106 4.03 8.97 7.93
CA ALA A 106 3.73 9.32 9.31
C ALA A 106 4.54 10.50 9.87
N ASN A 107 5.73 10.76 9.33
CA ASN A 107 6.58 11.87 9.78
C ASN A 107 7.35 12.55 8.64
N LEU A 108 6.75 12.61 7.43
CA LEU A 108 7.33 13.30 6.26
C LEU A 108 8.78 12.88 5.96
N GLY A 109 9.07 11.58 6.10
CA GLY A 109 10.39 10.98 5.91
C GLY A 109 11.42 11.27 7.01
N GLN A 110 11.01 11.89 8.13
CA GLN A 110 11.85 12.05 9.32
C GLN A 110 11.78 10.81 10.22
N PRO A 111 12.77 10.59 11.11
CA PRO A 111 12.81 9.43 12.00
C PRO A 111 11.52 9.27 12.81
N VAL A 112 10.98 8.06 12.85
CA VAL A 112 9.67 7.76 13.46
C VAL A 112 9.53 6.28 13.76
N LEU A 113 8.70 5.94 14.74
CA LEU A 113 8.18 4.58 14.95
C LEU A 113 6.67 4.61 14.69
N VAL A 114 6.20 3.67 13.89
CA VAL A 114 4.79 3.51 13.52
C VAL A 114 4.35 2.10 13.89
N VAL A 115 3.17 2.00 14.49
CA VAL A 115 2.44 0.73 14.64
C VAL A 115 1.14 0.87 13.86
N ALA A 116 1.03 0.14 12.75
CA ALA A 116 -0.16 0.11 11.93
C ALA A 116 -1.04 -1.06 12.37
N LEU A 117 -2.27 -0.76 12.77
CA LEU A 117 -3.30 -1.72 13.15
C LEU A 117 -4.49 -1.57 12.19
N GLY A 118 -4.74 -2.59 11.37
CA GLY A 118 -5.81 -2.63 10.39
C GLY A 118 -6.39 -4.03 10.28
N THR A 119 -6.59 -4.53 9.07
CA THR A 119 -6.91 -5.96 8.86
C THR A 119 -5.80 -6.85 9.42
N GLY A 120 -4.54 -6.50 9.13
CA GLY A 120 -3.33 -7.07 9.74
C GLY A 120 -2.67 -6.10 10.72
N SER A 121 -1.44 -6.40 11.16
CA SER A 121 -0.65 -5.51 12.00
C SER A 121 0.84 -5.55 11.68
N VAL A 122 1.49 -4.38 11.79
CA VAL A 122 2.93 -4.25 11.57
C VAL A 122 3.49 -3.06 12.36
N ALA A 123 4.67 -3.22 12.93
CA ALA A 123 5.45 -2.12 13.47
C ALA A 123 6.65 -1.84 12.57
N MET A 124 6.88 -0.57 12.26
CA MET A 124 8.06 -0.12 11.51
C MET A 124 8.75 1.05 12.21
N ARG A 125 10.05 1.17 12.01
CA ARG A 125 10.86 2.28 12.51
C ARG A 125 11.81 2.80 11.43
N LEU A 126 11.88 4.12 11.31
CA LEU A 126 12.88 4.85 10.54
C LEU A 126 13.84 5.54 11.52
N LEU A 127 15.14 5.24 11.39
CA LEU A 127 16.20 5.81 12.20
C LEU A 127 16.76 7.10 11.58
N ALA A 128 17.49 7.89 12.38
CA ALA A 128 18.14 9.13 11.94
C ALA A 128 19.19 8.94 10.84
N ASP A 129 19.77 7.74 10.75
CA ASP A 129 20.69 7.35 9.69
C ASP A 129 19.99 6.82 8.42
N GLY A 130 18.65 6.84 8.39
CA GLY A 130 17.84 6.32 7.29
C GLY A 130 17.57 4.81 7.35
N THR A 131 18.08 4.09 8.35
CA THR A 131 17.83 2.65 8.51
C THR A 131 16.36 2.37 8.82
N GLU A 132 15.78 1.44 8.08
CA GLU A 132 14.42 0.92 8.28
C GLU A 132 14.45 -0.39 9.07
N ARG A 133 13.54 -0.57 10.02
CA ARG A 133 13.32 -1.85 10.72
C ARG A 133 11.84 -2.18 10.77
N GLN A 134 11.51 -3.45 10.58
CA GLN A 134 10.15 -3.98 10.68
C GLN A 134 10.07 -5.06 11.77
N VAL A 135 8.95 -5.09 12.49
CA VAL A 135 8.57 -6.15 13.43
C VAL A 135 7.12 -6.54 13.14
N GLY A 136 6.85 -7.84 13.01
CA GLY A 136 5.53 -8.34 12.59
C GLY A 136 5.27 -8.14 11.10
N GLY A 137 3.99 -8.13 10.70
CA GLY A 137 3.59 -8.11 9.29
C GLY A 137 3.83 -9.43 8.55
N TRP A 138 3.84 -10.55 9.28
CA TRP A 138 3.98 -11.90 8.69
C TRP A 138 2.66 -12.42 8.07
N GLY A 139 1.56 -11.69 8.28
CA GLY A 139 0.24 -12.04 7.76
C GLY A 139 -0.58 -12.90 8.73
N PHE A 140 -1.90 -12.81 8.56
CA PHE A 140 -2.93 -13.39 9.43
C PHE A 140 -2.73 -14.85 9.87
N ASN A 141 -2.17 -15.71 9.02
CA ASN A 141 -2.05 -17.13 9.34
C ASN A 141 -1.02 -17.41 10.46
N ILE A 142 0.06 -16.62 10.52
CA ILE A 142 1.23 -16.87 11.37
C ILE A 142 1.68 -15.63 12.16
N GLY A 143 0.92 -14.55 12.13
CA GLY A 143 1.20 -13.30 12.85
C GLY A 143 -0.02 -12.37 12.84
N ASP A 144 0.23 -11.07 12.62
CA ASP A 144 -0.75 -9.99 12.66
C ASP A 144 -1.47 -9.86 14.01
N GLU A 145 -0.78 -10.15 15.12
CA GLU A 145 -1.30 -9.99 16.47
C GLU A 145 -1.84 -8.57 16.70
N GLY A 146 -3.02 -8.46 17.31
CA GLY A 146 -3.70 -7.18 17.52
C GLY A 146 -4.37 -6.59 16.27
N GLY A 147 -4.15 -7.16 15.08
CA GLY A 147 -4.91 -6.83 13.87
C GLY A 147 -6.36 -7.32 13.95
N GLY A 148 -7.24 -6.72 13.14
CA GLY A 148 -8.67 -7.04 13.14
C GLY A 148 -8.97 -8.49 12.74
N ALA A 149 -8.21 -9.07 11.80
CA ALA A 149 -8.36 -10.47 11.43
C ALA A 149 -7.98 -11.40 12.60
N TRP A 150 -6.88 -11.10 13.30
CA TRP A 150 -6.46 -11.84 14.49
C TRP A 150 -7.50 -11.76 15.60
N LEU A 151 -7.99 -10.55 15.91
CA LEU A 151 -9.02 -10.34 16.94
C LEU A 151 -10.31 -11.10 16.61
N GLY A 152 -10.77 -11.04 15.35
CA GLY A 152 -11.95 -11.78 14.91
C GLY A 152 -11.78 -13.29 15.05
N LYS A 153 -10.60 -13.82 14.68
CA LYS A 153 -10.27 -15.24 14.86
C LYS A 153 -10.27 -15.64 16.33
N GLN A 154 -9.68 -14.84 17.21
CA GLN A 154 -9.70 -15.11 18.65
C GLN A 154 -11.14 -15.13 19.17
N ALA A 155 -11.95 -14.11 18.85
CA ALA A 155 -13.33 -14.02 19.31
C ALA A 155 -14.18 -15.23 18.89
N VAL A 156 -14.07 -15.67 17.63
CA VAL A 156 -14.78 -16.88 17.16
C VAL A 156 -14.26 -18.12 17.87
N ARG A 157 -12.95 -18.25 18.08
CA ARG A 157 -12.38 -19.41 18.78
C ARG A 157 -12.85 -19.49 20.23
N GLU A 158 -12.84 -18.36 20.95
CA GLU A 158 -13.34 -18.30 22.33
C GLU A 158 -14.83 -18.66 22.40
N LEU A 159 -15.64 -18.22 21.44
CA LEU A 159 -17.04 -18.63 21.35
C LEU A 159 -17.17 -20.15 21.18
N LEU A 160 -16.40 -20.75 20.26
CA LEU A 160 -16.45 -22.20 20.02
C LEU A 160 -16.11 -23.00 21.29
N TRP A 161 -15.09 -22.58 22.04
CA TRP A 161 -14.71 -23.23 23.31
C TRP A 161 -15.74 -23.10 24.43
N GLN A 162 -16.67 -22.15 24.35
CA GLN A 162 -17.78 -22.05 25.30
C GLN A 162 -19.00 -22.89 24.88
N VAL A 163 -19.07 -23.25 23.60
CA VAL A 163 -20.16 -24.08 23.04
C VAL A 163 -19.84 -25.56 23.16
N ASP A 164 -18.55 -25.94 23.15
CA ASP A 164 -18.06 -27.28 23.49
C ASP A 164 -18.21 -27.60 24.99
#